data_AF-A0A815WK20-F1
#
_entry.id   AF-A0A815WK20-F1
#
_cell.length_a   1.000
_cell.length_b   1.000
_cell.length_c   1.000
_cell.angle_alpha   90.00
_cell.angle_beta   90.00
_cell.angle_gamma   90.00
#
_symmetry.space_group_name_H-M   'P 1'
#
loop_
_entity.id
_entity.type
_entity.pdbx_description
1 polymer ?
#
loop_
_entity_poly.entity_id
_entity_poly.type
_entity_poly.pdbx_seq_one_letter_code
_entity_poly.pdbx_strand_id
1 'polypeptide(L)' 'KLEYILQSETFQLCLNEAREAFDEAMVYELQNDSEDDLKNNLEYLLKWINQWPFNTMME' A
#
# COMPACT_ATOMS: atom_id res chain seq x y z
N LYS A 1 12.12 21.01 -0.49
CA LYS A 1 11.11 20.02 -0.94
C LYS A 1 11.63 18.59 -0.80
N LEU A 2 12.79 18.25 -1.37
CA LEU A 2 13.39 16.90 -1.23
C LEU A 2 13.67 16.51 0.23
N GLU A 3 14.29 17.39 1.02
CA GLU A 3 14.58 17.13 2.45
C GLU A 3 13.32 16.83 3.26
N TYR A 4 12.23 17.54 2.99
CA TYR A 4 10.95 17.30 3.64
C TYR A 4 10.38 15.92 3.30
N ILE A 5 10.49 15.48 2.04
CA ILE A 5 10.05 14.14 1.62
C ILE A 5 10.88 13.06 2.32
N LEU A 6 12.21 13.22 2.34
CA LEU A 6 13.13 12.31 3.03
C LEU A 6 12.83 12.19 4.54
N GLN A 7 12.58 13.32 5.19
CA GLN A 7 12.20 13.34 6.61
C GLN A 7 10.83 12.71 6.82
N SER A 8 9.84 13.06 6.00
CA SER A 8 8.50 12.49 6.04
C SER A 8 8.53 10.97 5.93
N GLU A 9 9.36 10.44 5.03
CA GLU A 9 9.55 9.01 4.85
C GLU A 9 10.24 8.38 6.06
N THR A 10 11.31 9.01 6.56
CA THR A 10 12.03 8.54 7.76
C THR A 10 11.11 8.44 8.99
N PHE A 11 10.14 9.35 9.12
CA PHE A 11 9.15 9.36 10.20
C PHE A 11 7.86 8.61 9.89
N GLN A 12 7.77 7.96 8.72
CA GLN A 12 6.60 7.19 8.28
C GLN A 12 5.27 7.97 8.37
N LEU A 13 5.29 9.27 8.06
CA LEU A 13 4.14 10.15 8.29
C LEU A 13 2.88 9.65 7.54
N CYS A 14 3.00 9.31 6.25
CA CYS A 14 1.88 8.81 5.45
C CYS A 14 1.29 7.49 5.98
N LEU A 15 2.13 6.58 6.47
CA LEU A 15 1.69 5.31 7.00
C LEU A 15 0.96 5.49 8.34
N ASN A 16 1.47 6.36 9.20
CA ASN A 16 0.82 6.71 10.46
C ASN A 16 -0.53 7.39 10.21
N GLU A 17 -0.58 8.37 9.30
CA GLU A 17 -1.83 9.01 8.89
C GLU A 17 -2.86 8.00 8.35
N ALA A 18 -2.42 7.02 7.55
CA ALA A 18 -3.31 5.96 7.05
C ALA A 18 -3.84 5.07 8.18
N ARG A 19 -2.98 4.64 9.13
CA ARG A 19 -3.40 3.84 10.30
C ARG A 19 -4.34 4.59 11.23
N GLU A 20 -4.21 5.91 11.32
CA GLU A 20 -5.11 6.76 12.11
C GLU A 20 -6.45 6.99 11.41
N ALA A 21 -6.46 7.06 10.08
CA ALA A 21 -7.64 7.37 9.28
C ALA A 21 -8.51 6.16 8.88
N PHE A 22 -7.91 4.97 8.81
CA PHE A 22 -8.57 3.74 8.35
C PHE A 22 -8.47 2.62 9.40
N ASP A 23 -9.28 1.57 9.25
CA ASP A 23 -9.12 0.37 10.06
C ASP A 23 -7.71 -0.18 9.86
N GLU A 24 -6.94 -0.29 10.94
CA GLU A 24 -5.56 -0.74 10.91
C GLU A 24 -5.42 -2.12 10.24
N ALA A 25 -6.43 -3.00 10.36
CA ALA A 25 -6.44 -4.31 9.71
C ALA A 25 -6.51 -4.23 8.17
N MET A 26 -6.88 -3.06 7.63
CA MET A 26 -7.03 -2.78 6.20
C MET A 26 -5.87 -1.93 5.65
N VAL A 27 -4.92 -1.51 6.49
CA VAL A 27 -3.76 -0.71 6.09
C VAL A 27 -2.54 -1.61 5.95
N TYR A 28 -2.02 -1.72 4.73
CA TYR A 28 -0.84 -2.54 4.41
C TYR A 28 0.28 -1.66 3.89
N GLU A 29 1.48 -1.87 4.43
CA GLU A 29 2.72 -1.27 3.94
C GLU A 29 3.34 -2.17 2.88
N LEU A 30 3.78 -1.58 1.77
CA LEU A 30 4.44 -2.29 0.66
C LEU A 30 5.84 -1.72 0.45
N GLN A 31 6.86 -2.57 0.61
CA GLN A 31 8.23 -2.21 0.24
C GLN A 31 8.31 -1.95 -1.27
N ASN A 32 9.00 -0.90 -1.70
CA ASN A 32 9.06 -0.55 -3.12
C ASN A 32 10.39 0.13 -3.51
N ASP A 33 11.51 -0.51 -3.17
CA ASP A 33 12.87 0.03 -3.39
C ASP A 33 13.44 -0.37 -4.76
N SER A 34 12.95 -1.48 -5.32
CA SER A 34 13.46 -2.07 -6.57
C SER A 34 12.36 -2.30 -7.61
N GLU A 35 12.77 -2.51 -8.85
CA GLU A 35 11.84 -2.90 -9.92
C GLU A 35 11.16 -4.25 -9.66
N ASP A 36 11.82 -5.16 -8.95
CA ASP A 36 11.22 -6.45 -8.60
C ASP A 36 10.19 -6.29 -7.48
N ASP A 37 10.42 -5.39 -6.52
CA ASP A 37 9.40 -5.02 -5.53
C ASP A 37 8.15 -4.47 -6.22
N LEU A 38 8.33 -3.58 -7.20
CA LEU A 38 7.23 -3.04 -7.99
C LEU A 38 6.42 -4.15 -8.69
N LYS A 39 7.09 -5.10 -9.37
CA LYS A 39 6.41 -6.23 -10.03
C LYS A 39 5.63 -7.08 -9.01
N ASN A 40 6.27 -7.41 -7.89
CA ASN A 40 5.65 -8.21 -6.82
C ASN A 40 4.43 -7.50 -6.22
N ASN A 41 4.52 -6.19 -5.98
CA ASN A 41 3.44 -5.36 -5.48
C ASN A 41 2.25 -5.33 -6.44
N LEU A 42 2.51 -5.18 -7.74
CA LEU A 42 1.47 -5.22 -8.76
C LEU A 42 0.77 -6.58 -8.79
N GLU A 43 1.51 -7.69 -8.76
CA GLU A 43 0.92 -9.04 -8.71
C GLU A 43 0.08 -9.27 -7.46
N TYR A 44 0.56 -8.79 -6.30
CA TYR A 44 -0.15 -8.87 -5.03
C TYR A 44 -1.47 -8.10 -5.08
N LEU A 45 -1.44 -6.85 -5.54
CA LEU A 45 -2.63 -5.99 -5.65
C LEU A 45 -3.65 -6.57 -6.64
N LEU A 46 -3.20 -7.10 -7.78
CA LEU A 46 -4.08 -7.76 -8.75
C LEU A 46 -4.79 -8.97 -8.13
N LYS A 47 -4.06 -9.83 -7.40
CA LYS A 47 -4.66 -10.97 -6.69
C LYS A 47 -5.67 -10.52 -5.65
N TRP A 48 -5.34 -9.49 -4.87
CA TRP A 48 -6.21 -8.93 -3.84
C TRP A 48 -7.51 -8.37 -4.42
N ILE A 49 -7.43 -7.57 -5.51
CA ILE A 49 -8.61 -7.05 -6.21
C ILE A 49 -9.47 -8.19 -6.75
N ASN A 50 -8.86 -9.20 -7.37
CA ASN A 50 -9.60 -10.34 -7.94
C ASN A 50 -10.31 -11.19 -6.88
N GLN A 51 -9.74 -11.30 -5.68
CA GLN A 51 -10.33 -12.00 -4.53
C GLN A 51 -11.34 -11.14 -3.76
N TRP A 52 -11.40 -9.84 -4.03
CA TRP A 52 -12.30 -8.96 -3.30
C TRP A 52 -13.74 -9.38 -3.55
N PRO A 53 -14.58 -9.53 -2.50
CA PRO A 53 -15.90 -10.16 -2.59
C PRO A 53 -16.88 -9.46 -3.55
N PHE A 54 -16.58 -8.23 -3.99
CA PHE A 54 -17.35 -7.52 -5.01
C PHE A 54 -17.10 -8.05 -6.43
N ASN A 55 -15.91 -8.59 -6.74
CA ASN A 55 -15.59 -9.15 -8.06
C ASN A 55 -16.30 -10.49 -8.29
N THR A 56 -16.53 -11.27 -7.23
CA THR A 56 -17.25 -12.54 -7.28
C THR A 56 -18.76 -12.38 -7.51
N MET A 57 -19.30 -11.16 -7.45
CA MET A 57 -20.72 -10.88 -7.71
C MET A 57 -21.02 -10.47 -9.17
N MET A 58 -20.01 -10.44 -10.05
CA MET A 58 -20.14 -10.04 -11.46
C MET A 58 -19.98 -11.21 -12.47
N GLU A 59 -19.86 -12.45 -11.98
CA GLU A 59 -19.99 -13.69 -12.78
C GLU A 59 -21.31 -14.40 -12.46
#